data_AF-A0A1I3XRY6-F1
#
_entry.id   AF-A0A1I3XRY6-F1
#
_cell.length_a   1.000
_cell.length_b   1.000
_cell.length_c   1.000
_cell.angle_alpha   90.00
_cell.angle_beta   90.00
_cell.angle_gamma   90.00
#
_symmetry.space_group_name_H-M   'P 1'
#
loop_
_entity.id
_entity.type
_entity.pdbx_description
1 polymer ?
#
loop_
_entity_poly.entity_id
_entity_poly.type
_entity_poly.pdbx_seq_one_letter_code
_entity_poly.pdbx_strand_id
1 'polypeptide(L)'
;MGSGLDMSGSSWSPPLFLLAFAVQMLVYHGAGLLFEYWDRTKMLRAFKVRDVDRLGYRELLPRVLFNQFFILLPSMGAVQYFGLAFTGAPHMGLVHFLAAMALMGVGHDIVQYIFHRFVLHRAGLIRKLGHSVHHSTGASKGVSACYMSPADFFLEIVLPYLIPLALVGAGADVAFHLIVASLGALGGLYEHSGYDFAAKAPKERAPGLKGLATAWFFAAITSKAHGEHHRRSNVSFSDGFGSPGICDTIFETRWDLAGGRKG
;
A
#
# COMPACT_ATOMS: atom_id res chain seq x y z
N MET A 1 -0.27 -14.17 -55.54
CA MET A 1 1.06 -13.53 -55.49
C MET A 1 0.89 -12.19 -54.78
N GLY A 2 1.39 -11.91 -53.59
CA GLY A 2 2.06 -12.71 -52.57
C GLY A 2 1.66 -12.18 -51.19
N SER A 3 1.35 -13.09 -50.27
CA SER A 3 1.19 -12.81 -48.85
C SER A 3 2.59 -12.67 -48.24
N GLY A 4 3.09 -11.44 -48.19
CA GLY A 4 4.27 -11.11 -47.39
C GLY A 4 3.89 -11.15 -45.92
N LEU A 5 4.13 -12.29 -45.27
CA LEU A 5 4.26 -12.35 -43.81
C LEU A 5 5.53 -11.57 -43.48
N ASP A 6 5.33 -10.28 -43.20
CA ASP A 6 6.36 -9.40 -42.69
C ASP A 6 6.73 -9.88 -41.28
N MET A 7 7.73 -10.75 -41.24
CA MET A 7 8.41 -11.21 -40.02
C MET A 7 9.52 -10.21 -39.63
N SER A 8 9.30 -8.91 -39.83
CA SER A 8 10.18 -7.88 -39.31
C SER A 8 10.01 -7.77 -37.79
N GLY A 9 10.81 -8.61 -37.10
CA GLY A 9 11.34 -8.37 -35.76
C GLY A 9 10.36 -7.78 -34.75
N SER A 10 9.41 -8.60 -34.26
CA SER A 10 8.75 -8.25 -33.01
C SER A 10 9.80 -8.27 -31.91
N SER A 11 10.33 -7.11 -31.54
CA SER A 11 11.00 -6.95 -30.26
C SER A 11 9.99 -7.40 -29.22
N TRP A 12 10.20 -8.57 -28.64
CA TRP A 12 9.31 -9.11 -27.61
C TRP A 12 9.44 -8.22 -26.37
N SER A 13 8.66 -7.15 -26.34
CA SER A 13 8.51 -6.34 -25.15
C SER A 13 7.60 -7.11 -24.19
N PRO A 14 8.05 -7.40 -22.96
CA PRO A 14 7.18 -8.07 -22.00
C PRO A 14 5.92 -7.23 -21.76
N PRO A 15 4.76 -7.87 -21.49
CA PRO A 15 3.56 -7.16 -21.04
C PRO A 15 3.87 -6.18 -19.91
N LEU A 16 3.32 -4.97 -19.98
CA LEU A 16 3.60 -3.90 -19.01
C LEU A 16 3.27 -4.31 -17.57
N PHE A 17 2.24 -5.12 -17.33
CA PHE A 17 1.95 -5.65 -16.00
C PHE A 17 3.12 -6.47 -15.40
N LEU A 18 3.89 -7.21 -16.22
CA LEU A 18 5.06 -7.97 -15.75
C LEU A 18 6.19 -7.03 -15.33
N LEU A 19 6.40 -5.95 -16.08
CA LEU A 19 7.41 -4.94 -15.75
C LEU A 19 7.02 -4.21 -14.46
N ALA A 20 5.77 -3.77 -14.33
CA ALA A 20 5.26 -3.14 -13.12
C ALA A 20 5.35 -4.08 -11.90
N PHE A 21 5.00 -5.37 -12.07
CA PHE A 21 5.16 -6.37 -11.02
C PHE A 21 6.62 -6.60 -10.64
N ALA A 22 7.53 -6.71 -11.61
CA ALA A 22 8.96 -6.90 -11.33
C ALA A 22 9.54 -5.72 -10.53
N VAL A 23 9.19 -4.48 -10.88
CA VAL A 23 9.60 -3.29 -10.13
C VAL A 23 8.96 -3.26 -8.74
N GLN A 24 7.67 -3.60 -8.62
CA GLN A 24 7.00 -3.74 -7.32
C GLN A 24 7.73 -4.73 -6.43
N MET A 25 8.11 -5.90 -6.95
CA MET A 25 8.85 -6.93 -6.20
C MET A 25 10.23 -6.45 -5.79
N LEU A 26 10.97 -5.80 -6.69
CA LEU A 26 12.28 -5.23 -6.39
C LEU A 26 12.21 -4.20 -5.27
N VAL A 27 11.26 -3.26 -5.36
CA VAL A 27 11.06 -2.20 -4.37
C VAL A 27 10.60 -2.80 -3.05
N TYR A 28 9.62 -3.70 -3.07
CA TYR A 28 9.07 -4.31 -1.86
C TYR A 28 10.13 -5.12 -1.09
N HIS A 29 10.83 -6.02 -1.77
CA HIS A 29 11.83 -6.85 -1.10
C HIS A 29 13.11 -6.07 -0.79
N GLY A 30 13.51 -5.12 -1.65
CA GLY A 30 14.66 -4.24 -1.38
C GLY A 30 14.46 -3.36 -0.15
N ALA A 31 13.34 -2.63 -0.07
CA ALA A 31 13.03 -1.81 1.09
C ALA A 31 12.69 -2.66 2.34
N GLY A 32 12.03 -3.82 2.15
CA GLY A 32 11.77 -4.77 3.23
C GLY A 32 13.05 -5.30 3.88
N LEU A 33 14.06 -5.63 3.07
CA LEU A 33 15.39 -6.04 3.55
C LEU A 33 16.13 -4.89 4.24
N LEU A 34 15.95 -3.64 3.78
CA LEU A 34 16.51 -2.46 4.45
C LEU A 34 15.92 -2.28 5.86
N PHE A 35 14.59 -2.39 6.01
CA PHE A 35 13.94 -2.36 7.33
C PHE A 35 14.42 -3.51 8.23
N GLU A 36 14.51 -4.73 7.70
CA GLU A 36 15.05 -5.89 8.44
C GLU A 36 16.50 -5.65 8.87
N TYR A 37 17.32 -5.04 8.01
CA TYR A 37 18.69 -4.66 8.35
C TYR A 37 18.72 -3.65 9.50
N TRP A 38 17.87 -2.62 9.48
CA TRP A 38 17.74 -1.65 10.58
C TRP A 38 17.26 -2.31 11.87
N ASP A 39 16.36 -3.29 11.78
CA ASP A 39 15.86 -4.03 12.94
C ASP A 39 16.93 -4.88 13.62
N ARG A 40 17.85 -5.47 12.84
CA ARG A 40 18.96 -6.27 13.35
C ARG A 40 20.09 -5.42 13.91
N THR A 41 20.44 -4.33 13.23
CA THR A 41 21.56 -3.46 13.60
C THR A 41 21.18 -2.40 14.63
N LYS A 42 19.88 -2.19 14.86
CA LYS A 42 19.33 -1.14 15.74
C LYS A 42 19.74 0.28 15.33
N MET A 43 20.19 0.49 14.08
CA MET A 43 20.71 1.78 13.59
C MET A 43 19.69 2.92 13.71
N LEU A 44 18.41 2.64 13.48
CA LEU A 44 17.32 3.62 13.59
C LEU A 44 16.39 3.36 14.78
N ARG A 45 16.88 2.70 15.84
CA ARG A 45 16.06 2.31 17.01
C ARG A 45 15.26 3.48 17.61
N ALA A 46 15.80 4.70 17.56
CA ALA A 46 15.12 5.87 18.10
C ALA A 46 13.83 6.27 17.34
N PHE A 47 13.59 5.70 16.17
CA PHE A 47 12.36 5.84 15.39
C PHE A 47 11.49 4.57 15.41
N LYS A 48 11.99 3.46 15.99
CA LYS A 48 11.25 2.21 16.13
C LYS A 48 10.27 2.33 17.31
N VAL A 49 9.00 2.56 17.01
CA VAL A 49 7.93 2.76 18.01
C VAL A 49 7.18 1.47 18.34
N ARG A 50 7.28 0.45 17.48
CA ARG A 50 6.69 -0.89 17.67
C ARG A 50 7.73 -1.95 17.35
N ASP A 51 7.97 -2.89 18.27
CA ASP A 51 8.86 -4.05 18.10
C ASP A 51 8.29 -5.22 18.93
N VAL A 52 7.21 -5.82 18.43
CA VAL A 52 6.38 -6.78 19.18
C VAL A 52 6.23 -8.14 18.49
N ASP A 53 6.62 -8.23 17.22
CA ASP A 53 6.46 -9.45 16.42
C ASP A 53 7.45 -10.54 16.80
N ARG A 54 6.93 -11.76 16.95
CA ARG A 54 7.73 -12.95 17.27
C ARG A 54 8.31 -13.62 16.03
N LEU A 55 7.60 -13.54 14.90
CA LEU A 55 8.01 -14.17 13.64
C LEU A 55 9.15 -13.39 12.99
N GLY A 56 10.20 -14.08 12.56
CA GLY A 56 11.29 -13.55 11.76
C GLY A 56 10.90 -13.26 10.30
N TYR A 57 11.71 -12.45 9.61
CA TYR A 57 11.51 -12.14 8.18
C TYR A 57 11.31 -13.39 7.32
N ARG A 58 12.14 -14.42 7.54
CA ARG A 58 12.11 -15.68 6.79
C ARG A 58 10.84 -16.49 7.03
N GLU A 59 10.20 -16.35 8.18
CA GLU A 59 8.96 -17.06 8.52
C GLU A 59 7.74 -16.39 7.87
N LEU A 60 7.79 -15.08 7.69
CA LEU A 60 6.75 -14.31 7.02
C LEU A 60 6.81 -14.47 5.48
N LEU A 61 8.02 -14.57 4.93
CA LEU A 61 8.28 -14.50 3.50
C LEU A 61 7.50 -15.50 2.62
N PRO A 62 7.33 -16.79 2.97
CA PRO A 62 6.64 -17.74 2.10
C PRO A 62 5.21 -17.34 1.77
N ARG A 63 4.46 -16.84 2.77
CA ARG A 63 3.08 -16.36 2.58
C ARG A 63 3.03 -15.06 1.79
N VAL A 64 3.97 -14.15 2.05
CA VAL A 64 4.13 -12.90 1.31
C VAL A 64 4.38 -13.17 -0.18
N LEU A 65 5.32 -14.05 -0.50
CA LEU A 65 5.61 -14.45 -1.87
C LEU A 65 4.43 -15.16 -2.52
N PHE A 66 3.73 -16.03 -1.77
CA PHE A 66 2.52 -16.67 -2.27
C PHE A 66 1.48 -15.64 -2.72
N ASN A 67 1.17 -14.67 -1.86
CA ASN A 67 0.21 -13.61 -2.16
C ASN A 67 0.64 -12.77 -3.38
N GLN A 68 1.92 -12.39 -3.46
CA GLN A 68 2.45 -11.61 -4.58
C GLN A 68 2.38 -12.38 -5.91
N PHE A 69 2.83 -13.62 -5.96
CA PHE A 69 2.91 -14.39 -7.21
C PHE A 69 1.58 -15.03 -7.63
N PHE A 70 0.75 -15.46 -6.67
CA PHE A 70 -0.45 -16.23 -6.99
C PHE A 70 -1.75 -15.43 -6.85
N ILE A 71 -1.69 -14.20 -6.32
CA ILE A 71 -2.87 -13.33 -6.21
C ILE A 71 -2.62 -12.00 -6.93
N LEU A 72 -1.57 -11.25 -6.61
CA LEU A 72 -1.32 -9.94 -7.24
C LEU A 72 -1.00 -10.07 -8.73
N LEU A 73 0.04 -10.86 -9.07
CA LEU A 73 0.49 -11.05 -10.45
C LEU A 73 -0.64 -11.49 -11.42
N PRO A 74 -1.42 -12.56 -11.14
CA PRO A 74 -2.52 -12.94 -12.02
C PRO A 74 -3.62 -11.89 -12.06
N SER A 75 -3.88 -11.15 -10.98
CA SER A 75 -4.87 -10.07 -11.00
C SER A 75 -4.43 -8.90 -11.89
N MET A 76 -3.14 -8.54 -11.86
CA MET A 76 -2.56 -7.55 -12.76
C MET A 76 -2.64 -8.01 -14.22
N GLY A 77 -2.34 -9.28 -14.49
CA GLY A 77 -2.49 -9.89 -15.81
C GLY A 77 -3.94 -9.87 -16.29
N ALA A 78 -4.91 -10.17 -15.41
CA ALA A 78 -6.33 -10.16 -15.73
C ALA A 78 -6.82 -8.76 -16.12
N VAL A 79 -6.49 -7.71 -15.36
CA VAL A 79 -6.90 -6.35 -15.72
C VAL A 79 -6.24 -5.86 -17.01
N GLN A 80 -5.02 -6.30 -17.34
CA GLN A 80 -4.42 -6.05 -18.65
C GLN A 80 -5.14 -6.82 -19.76
N TYR A 81 -5.44 -8.10 -19.55
CA TYR A 81 -6.13 -8.95 -20.50
C TYR A 81 -7.51 -8.40 -20.88
N PHE A 82 -8.26 -7.89 -19.90
CA PHE A 82 -9.57 -7.26 -20.13
C PHE A 82 -9.49 -5.80 -20.61
N GLY A 83 -8.29 -5.25 -20.84
CA GLY A 83 -8.12 -3.87 -21.30
C GLY A 83 -8.50 -2.81 -20.27
N LEU A 84 -8.50 -3.15 -18.98
CA LEU A 84 -8.88 -2.26 -17.88
C LEU A 84 -7.70 -1.41 -17.38
N ALA A 85 -6.47 -1.94 -17.43
CA ALA A 85 -5.24 -1.24 -17.03
C ALA A 85 -4.05 -1.73 -17.87
N PHE A 86 -2.92 -1.00 -17.83
CA PHE A 86 -1.68 -1.35 -18.55
C PHE A 86 -1.79 -1.42 -20.08
N THR A 87 -2.87 -0.89 -20.66
CA THR A 87 -3.16 -0.88 -22.10
C THR A 87 -3.58 0.51 -22.54
N GLY A 88 -3.47 0.81 -23.84
CA GLY A 88 -3.86 2.11 -24.40
C GLY A 88 -2.66 3.02 -24.69
N ALA A 89 -2.85 4.34 -24.53
CA ALA A 89 -1.85 5.34 -24.91
C ALA A 89 -0.53 5.16 -24.12
N PRO A 90 0.65 5.24 -24.77
CA PRO A 90 1.94 4.97 -24.12
C PRO A 90 2.42 6.10 -23.20
N HIS A 91 1.80 7.28 -23.28
CA HIS A 91 2.15 8.45 -22.49
C HIS A 91 0.90 9.22 -22.10
N MET A 92 0.83 9.66 -20.85
CA MET A 92 -0.16 10.62 -20.37
C MET A 92 0.38 12.05 -20.49
N GLY A 93 -0.51 12.99 -20.81
CA GLY A 93 -0.20 14.41 -20.64
C GLY A 93 0.03 14.74 -19.16
N LEU A 94 0.91 15.70 -18.87
CA LEU A 94 1.32 16.03 -17.49
C LEU A 94 0.14 16.29 -16.54
N VAL A 95 -0.89 17.01 -16.99
CA VAL A 95 -2.08 17.32 -16.17
C VAL A 95 -2.84 16.04 -15.82
N HIS A 96 -3.03 15.14 -16.79
CA HIS A 96 -3.67 13.83 -16.54
C HIS A 96 -2.79 12.98 -15.62
N PHE A 97 -1.47 12.93 -15.85
CA PHE A 97 -0.55 12.21 -14.98
C PHE A 97 -0.68 12.65 -13.51
N LEU A 98 -0.63 13.96 -13.24
CA LEU A 98 -0.74 14.50 -11.88
C LEU A 98 -2.13 14.27 -11.28
N ALA A 99 -3.20 14.45 -12.07
CA ALA A 99 -4.56 14.17 -11.62
C ALA A 99 -4.76 12.69 -11.30
N ALA A 100 -4.24 11.79 -12.15
CA ALA A 100 -4.30 10.35 -11.94
C ALA A 100 -3.54 9.92 -10.68
N MET A 101 -2.38 10.53 -10.39
CA MET A 101 -1.64 10.27 -9.14
C MET A 101 -2.46 10.65 -7.90
N ALA A 102 -3.11 11.82 -7.91
CA ALA A 102 -3.98 12.24 -6.81
C ALA A 102 -5.20 11.32 -6.67
N LEU A 103 -5.84 10.98 -7.79
CA LEU A 103 -7.00 10.09 -7.82
C LEU A 103 -6.67 8.65 -7.42
N MET A 104 -5.45 8.16 -7.68
CA MET A 104 -4.98 6.88 -7.15
C MET A 104 -5.00 6.88 -5.62
N GLY A 105 -4.49 7.93 -4.98
CA GLY A 105 -4.50 8.04 -3.52
C GLY A 105 -5.92 8.09 -2.94
N VAL A 106 -6.81 8.88 -3.54
CA VAL A 106 -8.22 8.98 -3.12
C VAL A 106 -8.98 7.67 -3.36
N GLY A 107 -8.82 7.07 -4.53
CA GLY A 107 -9.47 5.81 -4.87
C GLY A 107 -8.99 4.67 -3.96
N HIS A 108 -7.69 4.62 -3.68
CA HIS A 108 -7.11 3.64 -2.76
C HIS A 108 -7.73 3.79 -1.36
N ASP A 109 -7.77 5.01 -0.81
CA ASP A 109 -8.40 5.32 0.48
C ASP A 109 -9.84 4.79 0.56
N ILE A 110 -10.67 5.13 -0.43
CA ILE A 110 -12.08 4.74 -0.48
C ILE A 110 -12.24 3.22 -0.55
N VAL A 111 -11.56 2.57 -1.50
CA VAL A 111 -11.71 1.13 -1.73
C VAL A 111 -11.18 0.34 -0.53
N GLN A 112 -10.01 0.72 -0.01
CA GLN A 112 -9.45 0.12 1.20
C GLN A 112 -10.40 0.31 2.38
N TYR A 113 -10.91 1.53 2.62
CA TYR A 113 -11.81 1.78 3.73
C TYR A 113 -13.05 0.89 3.68
N ILE A 114 -13.65 0.73 2.51
CA ILE A 114 -14.86 -0.08 2.32
C ILE A 114 -14.57 -1.54 2.70
N PHE A 115 -13.55 -2.14 2.09
CA PHE A 115 -13.24 -3.54 2.34
C PHE A 115 -12.70 -3.76 3.75
N HIS A 116 -11.78 -2.92 4.20
CA HIS A 116 -11.15 -3.05 5.50
C HIS A 116 -12.18 -2.90 6.63
N ARG A 117 -12.97 -1.82 6.64
CA ARG A 117 -13.95 -1.58 7.71
C ARG A 117 -15.15 -2.51 7.63
N PHE A 118 -15.82 -2.58 6.49
CA PHE A 118 -17.16 -3.20 6.40
C PHE A 118 -17.12 -4.69 6.05
N VAL A 119 -15.98 -5.20 5.57
CA VAL A 119 -15.82 -6.61 5.21
C VAL A 119 -14.83 -7.30 6.14
N LEU A 120 -13.58 -6.83 6.20
CA LEU A 120 -12.49 -7.49 6.91
C LEU A 120 -12.61 -7.35 8.43
N HIS A 121 -13.09 -6.23 8.95
CA HIS A 121 -13.40 -6.05 10.39
C HIS A 121 -14.82 -6.43 10.78
N ARG A 122 -15.64 -6.97 9.87
CA ARG A 122 -16.97 -7.44 10.23
C ARG A 122 -16.88 -8.67 11.13
N ALA A 123 -17.69 -8.66 12.20
CA ALA A 123 -17.80 -9.79 13.12
C ALA A 123 -18.05 -11.10 12.38
N GLY A 124 -17.23 -12.12 12.66
CA GLY A 124 -17.27 -13.42 12.00
C GLY A 124 -16.56 -13.50 10.65
N LEU A 125 -16.43 -12.40 9.89
CA LEU A 125 -15.68 -12.39 8.63
C LEU A 125 -14.18 -12.21 8.84
N ILE A 126 -13.76 -11.45 9.85
CA ILE A 126 -12.33 -11.23 10.16
C ILE A 126 -11.51 -12.52 10.26
N ARG A 127 -12.08 -13.58 10.85
CA ARG A 127 -11.42 -14.89 10.95
C ARG A 127 -11.60 -15.73 9.68
N LYS A 128 -12.77 -15.67 9.05
CA LYS A 128 -13.08 -16.45 7.83
C LYS A 128 -12.25 -16.00 6.63
N LEU A 129 -12.11 -14.69 6.46
CA LEU A 129 -11.28 -14.08 5.44
C LEU A 129 -9.82 -13.99 5.89
N GLY A 130 -9.52 -14.38 7.13
CA GLY A 130 -8.15 -14.48 7.64
C GLY A 130 -7.46 -13.15 7.91
N HIS A 131 -8.21 -12.05 8.04
CA HIS A 131 -7.66 -10.75 8.45
C HIS A 131 -7.12 -10.75 9.89
N SER A 132 -7.57 -11.69 10.74
CA SER A 132 -6.91 -11.94 12.02
C SER A 132 -5.46 -12.43 11.90
N VAL A 133 -5.08 -13.03 10.76
CA VAL A 133 -3.69 -13.42 10.49
C VAL A 133 -2.84 -12.18 10.25
N HIS A 134 -3.36 -11.20 9.52
CA HIS A 134 -2.67 -9.93 9.30
C HIS A 134 -2.40 -9.21 10.64
N HIS A 135 -3.45 -9.09 11.47
CA HIS A 135 -3.37 -8.54 12.83
C HIS A 135 -2.50 -9.35 13.79
N SER A 136 -2.15 -10.60 13.47
CA SER A 136 -1.21 -11.38 14.29
C SER A 136 0.22 -10.85 14.21
N THR A 137 0.52 -10.04 13.20
CA THR A 137 1.73 -9.22 13.12
C THR A 137 1.37 -7.82 13.59
N GLY A 138 1.93 -7.35 14.70
CA GLY A 138 1.63 -6.06 15.32
C GLY A 138 2.19 -4.86 14.57
N ALA A 139 2.28 -4.95 13.22
CA ALA A 139 2.86 -3.96 12.33
C ALA A 139 4.23 -3.47 12.82
N SER A 140 5.13 -4.42 13.13
CA SER A 140 6.49 -4.14 13.58
C SER A 140 7.59 -4.68 12.67
N LYS A 141 7.25 -5.33 11.55
CA LYS A 141 8.19 -5.77 10.52
C LYS A 141 7.65 -5.41 9.15
N GLY A 142 8.42 -4.67 8.36
CA GLY A 142 7.92 -4.10 7.10
C GLY A 142 7.35 -5.18 6.16
N VAL A 143 8.05 -6.31 6.04
CA VAL A 143 7.63 -7.44 5.20
C VAL A 143 6.25 -8.02 5.57
N SER A 144 5.76 -7.78 6.80
CA SER A 144 4.46 -8.26 7.25
C SER A 144 3.28 -7.53 6.60
N ALA A 145 3.52 -6.45 5.86
CA ALA A 145 2.49 -5.73 5.10
C ALA A 145 1.69 -6.65 4.17
N CYS A 146 2.32 -7.66 3.58
CA CYS A 146 1.65 -8.67 2.74
C CYS A 146 1.49 -10.03 3.44
N TYR A 147 1.74 -10.12 4.76
CA TYR A 147 1.56 -11.34 5.53
C TYR A 147 0.12 -11.46 6.00
N MET A 148 -0.70 -12.06 5.16
CA MET A 148 -2.15 -12.17 5.37
C MET A 148 -2.71 -13.34 4.56
N SER A 149 -3.97 -13.70 4.76
CA SER A 149 -4.60 -14.73 3.94
C SER A 149 -4.70 -14.28 2.46
N PRO A 150 -4.83 -15.21 1.49
CA PRO A 150 -5.03 -14.82 0.09
C PRO A 150 -6.30 -14.00 -0.14
N ALA A 151 -7.39 -14.29 0.59
CA ALA A 151 -8.63 -13.55 0.47
C ALA A 151 -8.50 -12.13 1.05
N ASP A 152 -7.82 -12.01 2.19
CA ASP A 152 -7.48 -10.73 2.80
C ASP A 152 -6.63 -9.89 1.86
N PHE A 153 -5.54 -10.47 1.35
CA PHE A 153 -4.65 -9.83 0.38
C PHE A 153 -5.36 -9.33 -0.87
N PHE A 154 -6.30 -10.11 -1.39
CA PHE A 154 -7.09 -9.67 -2.52
C PHE A 154 -7.93 -8.43 -2.18
N LEU A 155 -8.64 -8.44 -1.05
CA LEU A 155 -9.55 -7.37 -0.66
C LEU A 155 -8.84 -6.11 -0.13
N GLU A 156 -7.74 -6.28 0.60
CA GLU A 156 -7.01 -5.21 1.27
C GLU A 156 -5.91 -4.59 0.40
N ILE A 157 -5.33 -5.35 -0.53
CA ILE A 157 -4.18 -4.90 -1.34
C ILE A 157 -4.53 -4.82 -2.82
N VAL A 158 -5.04 -5.92 -3.40
CA VAL A 158 -5.24 -6.00 -4.84
C VAL A 158 -6.36 -5.08 -5.30
N LEU A 159 -7.51 -5.08 -4.63
CA LEU A 159 -8.64 -4.22 -5.01
C LEU A 159 -8.33 -2.72 -4.83
N PRO A 160 -7.78 -2.27 -3.68
CA PRO A 160 -7.42 -0.85 -3.51
C PRO A 160 -6.36 -0.36 -4.48
N TYR A 161 -5.52 -1.24 -5.02
CA TYR A 161 -4.59 -0.89 -6.10
C TYR A 161 -5.27 -0.87 -7.47
N LEU A 162 -5.90 -1.98 -7.87
CA LEU A 162 -6.30 -2.18 -9.27
C LEU A 162 -7.60 -1.48 -9.65
N ILE A 163 -8.55 -1.31 -8.71
CA ILE A 163 -9.80 -0.60 -9.01
C ILE A 163 -9.52 0.87 -9.35
N PRO A 164 -8.80 1.65 -8.51
CA PRO A 164 -8.46 3.03 -8.87
C PRO A 164 -7.63 3.11 -10.14
N LEU A 165 -6.69 2.18 -10.34
CA LEU A 165 -5.84 2.15 -11.53
C LEU A 165 -6.66 2.01 -12.82
N ALA A 166 -7.67 1.15 -12.82
CA ALA A 166 -8.57 0.98 -13.95
C ALA A 166 -9.42 2.23 -14.20
N LEU A 167 -9.85 2.92 -13.13
CA LEU A 167 -10.72 4.09 -13.22
C LEU A 167 -10.00 5.37 -13.68
N VAL A 168 -8.74 5.57 -13.30
CA VAL A 168 -7.98 6.77 -13.69
C VAL A 168 -7.54 6.77 -15.16
N GLY A 169 -7.67 5.63 -15.86
CA GLY A 169 -7.38 5.51 -17.27
C GLY A 169 -5.91 5.82 -17.60
N ALA A 170 -4.97 5.22 -16.86
CA ALA A 170 -3.53 5.51 -16.96
C ALA A 170 -2.86 5.08 -18.28
N GLY A 171 -3.60 4.43 -19.19
CA GLY A 171 -3.06 3.93 -20.44
C GLY A 171 -1.97 2.87 -20.23
N ALA A 172 -1.02 2.86 -21.14
CA ALA A 172 0.22 2.09 -21.08
C ALA A 172 1.42 2.97 -20.66
N ASP A 173 1.20 4.04 -19.89
CA ASP A 173 2.27 4.94 -19.42
C ASP A 173 3.19 4.24 -18.42
N VAL A 174 4.37 3.84 -18.90
CA VAL A 174 5.34 3.05 -18.13
C VAL A 174 5.73 3.78 -16.84
N ALA A 175 6.04 5.07 -16.91
CA ALA A 175 6.50 5.82 -15.75
C ALA A 175 5.43 5.84 -14.64
N PHE A 176 4.17 6.07 -15.01
CA PHE A 176 3.07 6.05 -14.07
C PHE A 176 2.92 4.71 -13.36
N HIS A 177 2.86 3.61 -14.12
CA HIS A 177 2.68 2.27 -13.56
C HIS A 177 3.83 1.88 -12.62
N LEU A 178 5.07 2.23 -12.98
CA LEU A 178 6.23 1.96 -12.13
C LEU A 178 6.21 2.79 -10.84
N ILE A 179 5.87 4.08 -10.93
CA ILE A 179 5.81 4.97 -9.77
C ILE A 179 4.71 4.54 -8.80
N VAL A 180 3.49 4.30 -9.29
CA VAL A 180 2.36 3.87 -8.45
C VAL A 180 2.67 2.55 -7.74
N ALA A 181 3.18 1.56 -8.47
CA ALA A 181 3.54 0.26 -7.89
C ALA A 181 4.66 0.38 -6.83
N SER A 182 5.64 1.27 -7.06
CA SER A 182 6.73 1.52 -6.11
C SER A 182 6.26 2.23 -4.86
N LEU A 183 5.42 3.27 -5.01
CA LEU A 183 4.88 4.03 -3.89
C LEU A 183 3.97 3.16 -3.01
N GLY A 184 3.10 2.34 -3.59
CA GLY A 184 2.28 1.39 -2.83
C GLY A 184 3.13 0.39 -2.04
N ALA A 185 4.20 -0.15 -2.65
CA ALA A 185 5.12 -1.05 -1.95
C ALA A 185 5.84 -0.35 -0.77
N LEU A 186 6.38 0.85 -0.99
CA LEU A 186 7.06 1.62 0.06
C LEU A 186 6.12 2.03 1.20
N GLY A 187 4.92 2.51 0.87
CA GLY A 187 3.91 2.91 1.85
C GLY A 187 3.52 1.76 2.77
N GLY A 188 3.15 0.61 2.20
CA GLY A 188 2.80 -0.58 2.97
C GLY A 188 3.93 -1.06 3.88
N LEU A 189 5.14 -1.17 3.34
CA LEU A 189 6.30 -1.57 4.15
C LEU A 189 6.56 -0.59 5.28
N TYR A 190 6.50 0.72 5.02
CA TYR A 190 6.78 1.73 6.01
C TYR A 190 5.83 1.65 7.20
N GLU A 191 4.52 1.55 6.94
CA GLU A 191 3.52 1.51 8.01
C GLU A 191 3.57 0.21 8.84
N HIS A 192 3.91 -0.90 8.20
CA HIS A 192 4.13 -2.19 8.87
C HIS A 192 5.52 -2.33 9.49
N SER A 193 6.45 -1.43 9.19
CA SER A 193 7.82 -1.53 9.70
C SER A 193 7.93 -1.27 11.19
N GLY A 194 6.92 -0.69 11.84
CA GLY A 194 6.98 -0.24 13.22
C GLY A 194 7.90 0.98 13.44
N TYR A 195 8.48 1.54 12.38
CA TYR A 195 9.15 2.83 12.43
C TYR A 195 8.14 3.96 12.25
N ASP A 196 8.32 5.03 13.01
CA ASP A 196 7.64 6.30 12.82
C ASP A 196 8.68 7.42 12.76
N PHE A 197 8.93 7.95 11.57
CA PHE A 197 9.87 9.03 11.36
C PHE A 197 9.35 10.38 11.88
N ALA A 198 8.06 10.49 12.19
CA ALA A 198 7.50 11.63 12.92
C ALA A 198 7.63 11.48 14.45
N ALA A 199 8.13 10.36 14.98
CA ALA A 199 8.21 10.13 16.44
C ALA A 199 9.02 11.20 17.19
N LYS A 200 9.95 11.86 16.51
CA LYS A 200 10.78 12.94 17.06
C LYS A 200 10.33 14.35 16.63
N ALA A 201 9.12 14.48 16.08
CA ALA A 201 8.56 15.78 15.74
C ALA A 201 8.54 16.71 16.96
N PRO A 202 8.83 18.01 16.79
CA PRO A 202 8.68 18.99 17.85
C PRO A 202 7.25 18.97 18.41
N LYS A 203 7.12 18.92 19.74
CA LYS A 203 5.82 18.93 20.42
C LYS A 203 5.13 20.29 20.32
N GLU A 204 5.92 21.36 20.21
CA GLU A 204 5.41 22.72 20.09
C GLU A 204 5.38 23.13 18.62
N ARG A 205 4.22 23.63 18.18
CA ARG A 205 4.04 24.13 16.82
C ARG A 205 4.65 25.52 16.72
N ALA A 206 5.63 25.69 15.83
CA ALA A 206 6.10 27.03 15.49
C ALA A 206 4.93 27.88 14.97
N PRO A 207 4.83 29.17 15.32
CA PRO A 207 3.79 30.01 14.77
C PRO A 207 3.98 30.25 13.26
N GLY A 208 2.87 30.53 12.56
CA GLY A 208 2.86 30.94 11.15
C GLY A 208 2.99 29.80 10.12
N LEU A 209 3.24 30.19 8.87
CA LEU A 209 3.31 29.30 7.70
C LEU A 209 4.34 28.17 7.85
N LYS A 210 5.49 28.47 8.48
CA LYS A 210 6.53 27.46 8.70
C LYS A 210 6.04 26.32 9.59
N GLY A 211 5.36 26.63 10.71
CA GLY A 211 4.80 25.59 11.57
C GLY A 211 3.58 24.88 11.00
N LEU A 212 2.86 25.50 10.06
CA LEU A 212 1.84 24.81 9.25
C LEU A 212 2.51 23.76 8.34
N ALA A 213 3.52 24.15 7.58
CA ALA A 213 4.24 23.25 6.68
C ALA A 213 4.95 22.11 7.43
N THR A 214 5.60 22.41 8.56
CA THR A 214 6.25 21.39 9.40
C THR A 214 5.23 20.40 9.97
N ALA A 215 4.08 20.86 10.46
CA ALA A 215 3.03 19.98 10.96
C ALA A 215 2.45 19.08 9.85
N TRP A 216 2.22 19.64 8.66
CA TRP A 216 1.76 18.88 7.50
C TRP A 216 2.79 17.81 7.10
N PHE A 217 4.07 18.16 7.05
CA PHE A 217 5.14 17.23 6.73
C PHE A 217 5.18 16.06 7.73
N PHE A 218 5.14 16.33 9.04
CA PHE A 218 5.12 15.26 10.05
C PHE A 218 3.86 14.41 10.00
N ALA A 219 2.71 15.00 9.69
CA ALA A 219 1.48 14.25 9.46
C ALA A 219 1.57 13.34 8.22
N ALA A 220 2.27 13.77 7.17
CA ALA A 220 2.46 12.99 5.96
C ALA A 220 3.45 11.82 6.12
N ILE A 221 4.32 11.88 7.15
CA ILE A 221 5.33 10.84 7.39
C ILE A 221 5.09 10.04 8.67
N THR A 222 3.97 10.18 9.37
CA THR A 222 3.70 9.36 10.57
C THR A 222 3.09 8.02 10.21
N SER A 223 3.50 6.94 10.89
CA SER A 223 2.89 5.61 10.80
C SER A 223 2.02 5.27 12.03
N LYS A 224 1.72 6.29 12.85
CA LYS A 224 1.05 6.12 14.14
C LYS A 224 -0.37 5.56 13.99
N ALA A 225 -1.12 6.08 13.02
CA ALA A 225 -2.52 5.75 12.87
C ALA A 225 -2.74 4.27 12.54
N HIS A 226 -1.98 3.75 11.58
CA HIS A 226 -1.94 2.33 11.25
C HIS A 226 -1.46 1.46 12.44
N GLY A 227 -0.52 1.96 13.25
CA GLY A 227 -0.15 1.30 14.51
C GLY A 227 -1.28 1.15 15.51
N GLU A 228 -2.05 2.22 15.71
CA GLU A 228 -3.21 2.21 16.58
C GLU A 228 -4.30 1.28 16.04
N HIS A 229 -4.43 1.17 14.72
CA HIS A 229 -5.28 0.18 14.07
C HIS A 229 -4.90 -1.26 14.47
N HIS A 230 -3.63 -1.66 14.32
CA HIS A 230 -3.16 -2.99 14.75
C HIS A 230 -3.32 -3.24 16.26
N ARG A 231 -3.32 -2.19 17.07
CA ARG A 231 -3.47 -2.31 18.53
C ARG A 231 -4.92 -2.45 18.98
N ARG A 232 -5.85 -1.72 18.35
CA ARG A 232 -7.24 -1.56 18.81
C ARG A 232 -8.26 -2.26 17.91
N SER A 233 -7.91 -2.51 16.64
CA SER A 233 -8.73 -3.11 15.58
C SER A 233 -10.08 -2.43 15.28
N ASN A 234 -10.38 -1.28 15.89
CA ASN A 234 -11.66 -0.58 15.72
C ASN A 234 -11.50 0.91 15.35
N VAL A 235 -10.33 1.29 14.85
CA VAL A 235 -9.99 2.66 14.44
C VAL A 235 -9.12 2.64 13.20
N SER A 236 -9.04 3.75 12.46
CA SER A 236 -8.04 3.97 11.41
C SER A 236 -8.05 2.88 10.32
N PHE A 237 -9.18 2.71 9.63
CA PHE A 237 -9.39 1.65 8.63
C PHE A 237 -8.86 2.00 7.23
N SER A 238 -8.77 3.29 6.90
CA SER A 238 -8.12 3.80 5.68
C SER A 238 -6.65 4.11 5.89
N ASP A 239 -6.14 4.14 7.12
CA ASP A 239 -4.72 4.38 7.38
C ASP A 239 -3.91 3.09 7.06
N GLY A 240 -3.39 3.03 5.83
CA GLY A 240 -2.67 1.88 5.28
C GLY A 240 -2.20 2.12 3.82
N PHE A 241 -1.07 1.58 3.41
CA PHE A 241 -0.47 1.57 2.08
C PHE A 241 -0.33 2.95 1.40
N GLY A 242 -0.03 4.02 2.15
CA GLY A 242 0.12 5.37 1.60
C GLY A 242 -1.20 6.12 1.36
N SER A 243 -2.28 5.62 1.97
CA SER A 243 -3.60 6.26 1.97
C SER A 243 -3.61 7.53 2.84
N PRO A 244 -4.30 8.61 2.41
CA PRO A 244 -4.38 9.89 3.13
C PRO A 244 -5.27 9.91 4.38
N GLY A 245 -6.01 8.84 4.70
CA GLY A 245 -6.91 8.79 5.86
C GLY A 245 -8.14 9.69 5.73
N ILE A 246 -8.62 9.89 4.48
CA ILE A 246 -9.76 10.76 4.17
C ILE A 246 -11.03 10.16 4.75
N CYS A 247 -11.32 8.88 4.46
CA CYS A 247 -12.50 8.21 4.97
C CYS A 247 -12.50 8.14 6.50
N ASP A 248 -11.37 7.84 7.15
CA ASP A 248 -11.30 7.84 8.62
C ASP A 248 -11.62 9.20 9.25
N THR A 249 -11.27 10.29 8.56
CA THR A 249 -11.60 11.64 9.00
C THR A 249 -13.09 11.93 8.79
N ILE A 250 -13.63 11.64 7.61
CA ILE A 250 -15.04 11.89 7.26
C ILE A 250 -15.99 11.10 8.16
N PHE A 251 -15.66 9.83 8.44
CA PHE A 251 -16.51 8.92 9.21
C PHE A 251 -16.15 8.86 10.70
N GLU A 252 -15.27 9.74 11.18
CA GLU A 252 -14.84 9.84 12.58
C GLU A 252 -14.27 8.53 13.14
N THR A 253 -13.61 7.72 12.30
CA THR A 253 -12.97 6.45 12.71
C THR A 253 -11.48 6.56 12.96
N ARG A 254 -10.86 7.73 12.74
CA ARG A 254 -9.44 7.97 13.04
C ARG A 254 -9.12 7.71 14.51
N TRP A 255 -7.94 7.15 14.80
CA TRP A 255 -7.56 6.70 16.15
C TRP A 255 -7.69 7.72 17.29
N ASP A 256 -7.49 9.01 17.00
CA ASP A 256 -7.59 10.13 17.95
C ASP A 256 -9.00 10.75 18.02
N LEU A 257 -9.88 10.44 17.07
CA LEU A 257 -11.29 10.84 17.08
C LEU A 257 -12.17 9.75 17.72
N ALA A 258 -11.85 8.49 17.44
CA ALA A 258 -12.58 7.33 17.92
C ALA A 258 -12.33 7.12 19.43
N GLY A 259 -13.32 7.51 20.24
CA GLY A 259 -13.27 7.48 21.71
C GLY A 259 -13.73 8.78 22.37
N GLY A 260 -13.93 9.86 21.59
CA GLY A 260 -14.46 11.15 22.09
C GLY A 260 -15.96 11.16 22.40
N ARG A 261 -16.73 10.18 21.95
CA ARG A 261 -18.12 9.99 22.38
C ARG A 261 -18.13 9.26 23.72
N LYS A 262 -18.11 10.03 24.81
CA LYS A 262 -18.76 9.58 26.05
C LYS A 262 -20.23 9.33 25.67
N GLY A 263 -20.66 8.07 25.75
CA GLY A 263 -22.09 7.77 25.83
C GLY A 263 -22.69 8.40 27.08
#